data_AF-A0A9P4I5F6-F1
#
_entry.id   AF-A0A9P4I5F6-F1
#
_cell.length_a   1.000
_cell.length_b   1.000
_cell.length_c   1.000
_cell.angle_alpha   90.00
_cell.angle_beta   90.00
_cell.angle_gamma   90.00
#
_symmetry.space_group_name_H-M   'P 1'
#
loop_
_entity.id
_entity.type
_entity.pdbx_description
1 polymer ?
#
loop_
_entity_poly.entity_id
_entity_poly.type
_entity_poly.pdbx_seq_one_letter_code
_entity_poly.pdbx_strand_id
1 'polypeptide(L)'
;SHPVHPATVHFPIAFWSLAWASDAVHLLASNPSTSSLVAGVFAPFGIELSSSMVADVSRLSHYSNIFGILACIPAVLSGGAELYAMISSQGLYEKGLNPKVEITLLHAGLNDLAFAAALGQWRMRRNVPDYAPTGAQALISMAMLPSLFFSAYLGGKLVYEYGVGVMRQGEATKIKQNMQKDELKKKDGQTQVKERKGE
;
A
#
# COMPACT_ATOMS: atom_id res chain seq x y z
N SER A 1 14.45 -12.91 -6.02
CA SER A 1 13.00 -12.64 -5.94
C SER A 1 12.82 -11.32 -5.22
N HIS A 2 11.80 -10.53 -5.59
CA HIS A 2 11.49 -9.23 -4.98
C HIS A 2 10.27 -9.35 -4.06
N PRO A 3 10.24 -8.68 -2.90
CA PRO A 3 9.16 -8.82 -1.93
C PRO A 3 7.84 -8.29 -2.51
N VAL A 4 6.80 -9.13 -2.47
CA VAL A 4 5.52 -8.87 -3.16
C VAL A 4 4.76 -7.73 -2.49
N HIS A 5 4.69 -7.72 -1.15
CA HIS A 5 3.95 -6.69 -0.45
C HIS A 5 4.52 -5.28 -0.72
N PRO A 6 5.84 -5.03 -0.55
CA PRO A 6 6.45 -3.76 -0.96
C PRO A 6 6.17 -3.37 -2.41
N ALA A 7 6.07 -4.31 -3.36
CA ALA A 7 5.71 -3.97 -4.73
C ALA A 7 4.24 -3.52 -4.84
N THR A 8 3.33 -4.25 -4.20
CA THR A 8 1.88 -4.01 -4.32
C THR A 8 1.37 -2.79 -3.55
N VAL A 9 2.05 -2.34 -2.48
CA VAL A 9 1.60 -1.18 -1.68
C VAL A 9 1.72 0.15 -2.43
N HIS A 10 2.56 0.26 -3.46
CA HIS A 10 2.75 1.51 -4.20
C HIS A 10 1.47 1.96 -4.93
N PHE A 11 0.68 1.02 -5.42
CA PHE A 11 -0.55 1.32 -6.15
C PHE A 11 -1.61 2.00 -5.28
N PRO A 12 -2.07 1.42 -4.15
CA PRO A 12 -3.04 2.11 -3.29
C PRO A 12 -2.47 3.41 -2.73
N ILE A 13 -1.17 3.48 -2.39
CA ILE A 13 -0.53 4.71 -1.94
C ILE A 13 -0.65 5.80 -3.02
N ALA A 14 -0.23 5.52 -4.25
CA ALA A 14 -0.27 6.51 -5.34
C ALA A 14 -1.71 6.99 -5.62
N PHE A 15 -2.66 6.07 -5.69
CA PHE A 15 -4.05 6.39 -5.98
C PHE A 15 -4.73 7.18 -4.85
N TRP A 16 -4.53 6.82 -3.59
CA TRP A 16 -5.08 7.57 -2.46
C TRP A 16 -4.37 8.89 -2.20
N SER A 17 -3.05 8.97 -2.44
CA SER A 17 -2.34 10.24 -2.44
C SER A 17 -2.93 11.20 -3.46
N LEU A 18 -3.15 10.74 -4.69
CA LEU A 18 -3.77 11.56 -5.73
C LEU A 18 -5.21 11.94 -5.38
N ALA A 19 -5.99 10.99 -4.85
CA ALA A 19 -7.38 11.24 -4.48
C ALA A 19 -7.51 12.31 -3.38
N TRP A 20 -6.81 12.13 -2.27
CA TRP A 20 -6.94 13.01 -1.13
C TRP A 20 -6.25 14.36 -1.33
N ALA A 21 -5.17 14.42 -2.11
CA ALA A 21 -4.61 15.70 -2.54
C ALA A 21 -5.61 16.46 -3.43
N SER A 22 -6.29 15.76 -4.35
CA SER A 22 -7.30 16.36 -5.22
C SER A 22 -8.50 16.88 -4.43
N ASP A 23 -8.96 16.16 -3.39
CA ASP A 23 -10.02 16.66 -2.50
C ASP A 23 -9.60 17.93 -1.75
N ALA A 24 -8.35 17.99 -1.28
CA ALA A 24 -7.80 19.18 -0.64
C ALA A 24 -7.76 20.37 -1.61
N VAL A 25 -7.30 20.15 -2.86
CA VAL A 25 -7.31 21.18 -3.91
C VAL A 25 -8.74 21.63 -4.21
N HIS A 26 -9.70 20.71 -4.35
CA HIS A 26 -11.10 21.05 -4.60
C HIS A 26 -11.69 21.93 -3.48
N LEU A 27 -11.46 21.58 -2.21
CA LEU A 27 -11.92 22.36 -1.07
C LEU A 27 -11.31 23.77 -1.06
N LEU A 28 -10.00 23.86 -1.23
CA LEU A 28 -9.27 25.13 -1.16
C LEU A 28 -9.60 26.04 -2.35
N ALA A 29 -9.79 25.48 -3.55
CA ALA A 29 -10.17 26.22 -4.75
C ALA A 29 -11.62 26.71 -4.71
N SER A 30 -12.53 25.92 -4.11
CA SER A 30 -13.96 26.25 -4.03
C SER A 30 -14.30 27.21 -2.89
N ASN A 31 -13.39 27.42 -1.95
CA ASN A 31 -13.61 28.34 -0.82
C ASN A 31 -13.09 29.75 -1.17
N PRO A 32 -13.94 30.80 -1.12
CA PRO A 32 -13.55 32.17 -1.46
C PRO A 32 -12.31 32.67 -0.70
N SER A 33 -12.16 32.30 0.58
CA SER A 33 -11.05 32.75 1.42
C SER A 33 -9.70 32.14 1.04
N THR A 34 -9.68 31.00 0.34
CA THR A 34 -8.44 30.28 -0.01
C THR A 34 -8.22 30.13 -1.52
N SER A 35 -9.21 30.47 -2.34
CA SER A 35 -9.16 30.35 -3.80
C SER A 35 -7.98 31.08 -4.45
N SER A 36 -7.64 32.27 -3.96
CA SER A 36 -6.51 33.07 -4.47
C SER A 36 -5.14 32.44 -4.17
N LEU A 37 -5.00 31.74 -3.03
CA LEU A 37 -3.80 30.99 -2.70
C LEU A 37 -3.59 29.85 -3.69
N VAL A 38 -4.64 29.08 -3.97
CA VAL A 38 -4.57 27.97 -4.93
C VAL A 38 -4.24 28.49 -6.32
N ALA A 39 -4.91 29.55 -6.77
CA ALA A 39 -4.59 30.21 -8.04
C ALA A 39 -3.12 30.65 -8.10
N GLY A 40 -2.58 31.20 -7.01
CA GLY A 40 -1.18 31.60 -6.91
C GLY A 40 -0.18 30.43 -7.00
N VAL A 41 -0.53 29.24 -6.50
CA VAL A 41 0.31 28.02 -6.62
C VAL A 41 0.38 27.54 -8.07
N PHE A 42 -0.72 27.67 -8.82
CA PHE A 42 -0.83 27.19 -10.21
C PHE A 42 -0.39 28.22 -11.26
N ALA A 43 -0.42 29.51 -10.93
CA ALA A 43 -0.06 30.61 -11.83
C ALA A 43 1.34 30.49 -12.46
N PRO A 44 2.43 30.09 -11.75
CA PRO A 44 3.75 29.89 -12.34
C PRO A 44 3.80 28.82 -13.44
N PHE A 45 2.82 27.92 -13.47
CA PHE A 45 2.69 26.86 -14.47
C PHE A 45 1.76 27.26 -15.62
N GLY A 46 1.25 28.51 -15.64
CA GLY A 46 0.30 28.98 -16.64
C GLY A 46 -1.09 28.32 -16.53
N ILE A 47 -1.45 27.81 -15.36
CA ILE A 47 -2.70 27.10 -15.13
C ILE A 47 -3.71 28.03 -14.45
N GLU A 48 -4.79 28.36 -15.15
CA GLU A 48 -5.93 29.10 -14.62
C GLU A 48 -7.05 28.13 -14.21
N LEU A 49 -7.34 28.03 -12.91
CA LEU A 49 -8.38 27.13 -12.40
C LEU A 49 -9.77 27.69 -12.72
N SER A 50 -10.32 27.23 -13.85
CA SER A 50 -11.73 27.43 -14.19
C SER A 50 -12.65 26.53 -13.34
N SER A 51 -13.94 26.88 -13.30
CA SER A 51 -14.96 26.10 -12.59
C SER A 51 -15.08 24.66 -13.10
N SER A 52 -14.89 24.42 -14.41
CA SER A 52 -14.88 23.07 -14.98
C SER A 52 -13.68 22.26 -14.51
N MET A 53 -12.49 22.87 -14.42
CA MET A 53 -11.29 22.19 -13.90
C MET A 53 -11.45 21.79 -12.43
N VAL A 54 -12.09 22.64 -11.61
CA VAL A 54 -12.38 22.32 -10.20
C VAL A 54 -13.33 21.12 -10.08
N ALA A 55 -14.30 20.98 -10.99
CA ALA A 55 -15.16 19.81 -11.06
C ALA A 55 -14.38 18.56 -11.52
N ASP A 56 -13.47 18.69 -12.48
CA ASP A 56 -12.64 17.58 -12.96
C ASP A 56 -11.64 17.08 -11.92
N VAL A 57 -11.09 17.97 -11.07
CA VAL A 57 -10.29 17.58 -9.90
C VAL A 57 -11.11 16.68 -8.96
N SER A 58 -12.41 16.96 -8.80
CA SER A 58 -13.29 16.12 -7.98
C SER A 58 -13.56 14.75 -8.61
N ARG A 59 -13.79 14.70 -9.92
CA ARG A 59 -13.92 13.44 -10.67
C ARG A 59 -12.63 12.61 -10.59
N LEU A 60 -11.48 13.24 -10.79
CA LEU A 60 -10.16 12.61 -10.67
C LEU A 60 -9.97 12.01 -9.28
N SER A 61 -10.35 12.75 -8.24
CA SER A 61 -10.31 12.26 -6.87
C SER A 61 -11.16 10.99 -6.70
N HIS A 62 -12.41 11.03 -7.16
CA HIS A 62 -13.34 9.91 -7.00
C HIS A 62 -12.85 8.64 -7.69
N TYR A 63 -12.41 8.73 -8.94
CA TYR A 63 -11.93 7.57 -9.68
C TYR A 63 -10.58 7.06 -9.15
N SER A 64 -9.68 7.95 -8.76
CA SER A 64 -8.43 7.55 -8.10
C SER A 64 -8.72 6.82 -6.80
N ASN A 65 -9.69 7.29 -6.00
CA ASN A 65 -10.09 6.61 -4.77
C ASN A 65 -10.60 5.18 -5.03
N ILE A 66 -11.39 4.96 -6.09
CA ILE A 66 -11.85 3.63 -6.50
C ILE A 66 -10.66 2.74 -6.90
N PHE A 67 -9.73 3.25 -7.70
CA PHE A 67 -8.52 2.49 -8.06
C PHE A 67 -7.68 2.14 -6.84
N GLY A 68 -7.59 3.04 -5.85
CA GLY A 68 -6.93 2.75 -4.57
C GLY A 68 -7.60 1.63 -3.79
N ILE A 69 -8.94 1.64 -3.71
CA ILE A 69 -9.73 0.56 -3.09
C ILE A 69 -9.49 -0.79 -3.79
N LEU A 70 -9.45 -0.81 -5.12
CA LEU A 70 -9.19 -2.05 -5.86
C LEU A 70 -7.75 -2.52 -5.69
N ALA A 71 -6.79 -1.59 -5.74
CA ALA A 71 -5.37 -1.87 -5.62
C ALA A 71 -4.94 -2.30 -4.20
N CYS A 72 -5.73 -1.98 -3.17
CA CYS A 72 -5.40 -2.39 -1.81
C CYS A 72 -5.62 -3.90 -1.59
N ILE A 73 -6.43 -4.58 -2.41
CA ILE A 73 -6.72 -6.02 -2.28
C ILE A 73 -5.42 -6.86 -2.29
N PRO A 74 -4.57 -6.81 -3.34
CA PRO A 74 -3.31 -7.56 -3.32
C PRO A 74 -2.38 -7.12 -2.19
N ALA A 75 -2.35 -5.84 -1.84
CA ALA A 75 -1.49 -5.30 -0.78
C ALA A 75 -1.84 -5.86 0.61
N VAL A 76 -3.14 -5.90 0.94
CA VAL A 76 -3.65 -6.47 2.21
C VAL A 76 -3.40 -7.97 2.27
N LEU A 77 -3.66 -8.70 1.17
CA LEU A 77 -3.43 -10.14 1.13
C LEU A 77 -1.96 -10.49 1.32
N SER A 78 -1.05 -9.79 0.63
CA SER A 78 0.39 -10.02 0.76
C SER A 78 0.91 -9.59 2.14
N GLY A 79 0.39 -8.48 2.70
CA GLY A 79 0.78 -8.00 4.03
C GLY A 79 0.30 -8.91 5.15
N GLY A 80 -0.94 -9.42 5.05
CA GLY A 80 -1.49 -10.41 5.97
C GLY A 80 -0.68 -11.71 5.98
N ALA A 81 -0.21 -12.17 4.82
CA ALA A 81 0.67 -13.33 4.73
C ALA A 81 2.04 -13.08 5.40
N GLU A 82 2.58 -11.86 5.31
CA GLU A 82 3.83 -11.48 5.99
C GLU A 82 3.66 -11.35 7.50
N LEU A 83 2.53 -10.79 7.97
CA LEU A 83 2.18 -10.73 9.39
C LEU A 83 2.00 -12.15 9.97
N TYR A 84 1.28 -13.03 9.28
CA TYR A 84 1.08 -14.41 9.71
C TYR A 84 2.42 -15.16 9.85
N ALA A 85 3.30 -15.06 8.86
CA ALA A 85 4.62 -15.69 8.91
C ALA A 85 5.49 -15.12 10.04
N MET A 86 5.41 -13.80 10.30
CA MET A 86 6.13 -13.15 11.38
C MET A 86 5.68 -13.67 12.75
N ILE A 87 4.38 -13.67 13.01
CA ILE A 87 3.81 -14.17 14.26
C ILE A 87 4.13 -15.66 14.45
N SER A 88 4.01 -16.46 13.39
CA SER A 88 4.26 -17.90 13.46
C SER A 88 5.74 -18.25 13.73
N SER A 89 6.67 -17.38 13.34
CA SER A 89 8.11 -17.62 13.49
C SER A 89 8.71 -17.03 14.76
N GLN A 90 8.19 -15.90 15.24
CA GLN A 90 8.78 -15.12 16.34
C GLN A 90 7.89 -15.04 17.58
N GLY A 91 6.63 -15.48 17.49
CA GLY A 91 5.64 -15.28 18.54
C GLY A 91 5.15 -13.84 18.64
N LEU A 92 4.08 -13.62 19.41
CA LEU A 92 3.53 -12.29 19.67
C LEU A 92 4.30 -11.54 20.76
N TYR A 93 4.82 -12.27 21.74
CA TYR A 93 5.36 -11.72 22.97
C TYR A 93 6.78 -12.23 23.25
N GLU A 94 7.65 -11.32 23.68
CA GLU A 94 8.94 -11.67 24.30
C GLU A 94 8.95 -11.21 25.77
N LYS A 95 9.28 -9.94 26.04
CA LYS A 95 9.17 -9.26 27.36
C LYS A 95 8.03 -8.23 27.41
N GLY A 96 7.14 -8.32 26.42
CA GLY A 96 6.16 -7.33 25.98
C GLY A 96 5.77 -7.68 24.53
N LEU A 97 4.92 -6.88 23.90
CA LEU A 97 4.64 -7.05 22.47
C LEU A 97 5.97 -6.92 21.69
N ASN A 98 6.24 -7.87 20.79
CA ASN A 98 7.45 -7.80 19.98
C ASN A 98 7.46 -6.46 19.19
N PRO A 99 8.51 -5.61 19.29
CA PRO A 99 8.52 -4.29 18.65
C PRO A 99 8.25 -4.32 17.15
N LYS A 100 8.68 -5.40 16.48
CA LYS A 100 8.43 -5.62 15.05
C LYS A 100 6.95 -5.88 14.78
N VAL A 101 6.29 -6.68 15.63
CA VAL A 101 4.84 -6.94 15.55
C VAL A 101 4.06 -5.67 15.87
N GLU A 102 4.48 -4.90 16.88
CA GLU A 102 3.86 -3.61 17.24
C GLU A 102 3.85 -2.63 16.06
N ILE A 103 5.01 -2.41 15.42
CA ILE A 103 5.12 -1.53 14.25
C ILE A 103 4.26 -2.08 13.09
N THR A 104 4.22 -3.40 12.91
CA THR A 104 3.38 -4.03 11.88
C THR A 104 1.90 -3.80 12.13
N LEU A 105 1.44 -3.92 13.39
CA LEU A 105 0.06 -3.69 13.78
C LEU A 105 -0.32 -2.20 13.66
N LEU A 106 0.58 -1.28 14.03
CA LEU A 106 0.37 0.15 13.85
C LEU A 106 0.26 0.50 12.36
N HIS A 107 1.18 0.00 11.53
CA HIS A 107 1.14 0.16 10.08
C HIS A 107 -0.16 -0.41 9.49
N ALA A 108 -0.52 -1.65 9.83
CA ALA A 108 -1.76 -2.27 9.36
C ALA A 108 -2.99 -1.47 9.79
N GLY A 109 -3.08 -1.07 11.07
CA GLY A 109 -4.20 -0.29 11.60
C GLY A 109 -4.37 1.08 10.93
N LEU A 110 -3.26 1.78 10.63
CA LEU A 110 -3.31 3.04 9.86
C LEU A 110 -3.83 2.82 8.44
N ASN A 111 -3.45 1.71 7.79
CA ASN A 111 -3.95 1.37 6.46
C ASN A 111 -5.42 0.91 6.48
N ASP A 112 -5.86 0.22 7.53
CA ASP A 112 -7.26 -0.15 7.71
C ASP A 112 -8.14 1.10 7.89
N LEU A 113 -7.65 2.08 8.64
CA LEU A 113 -8.31 3.38 8.77
C LEU A 113 -8.38 4.13 7.43
N ALA A 114 -7.27 4.16 6.68
CA ALA A 114 -7.20 4.72 5.33
C ALA A 114 -8.22 4.06 4.38
N PHE A 115 -8.30 2.72 4.41
CA PHE A 115 -9.26 1.96 3.62
C PHE A 115 -10.71 2.26 4.01
N ALA A 116 -11.01 2.30 5.31
CA ALA A 116 -12.34 2.64 5.81
C ALA A 116 -12.75 4.06 5.39
N ALA A 117 -11.83 5.03 5.48
CA ALA A 117 -12.05 6.39 5.01
C ALA A 117 -12.32 6.42 3.50
N ALA A 118 -11.50 5.73 2.69
CA ALA A 118 -11.66 5.63 1.25
C ALA A 118 -13.01 5.03 0.85
N LEU A 119 -13.42 3.93 1.50
CA LEU A 119 -14.72 3.30 1.28
C LEU A 119 -15.88 4.22 1.66
N GLY A 120 -15.78 4.89 2.82
CA GLY A 120 -16.77 5.86 3.27
C GLY A 120 -16.95 7.01 2.28
N GLN A 121 -15.84 7.56 1.79
CA GLN A 121 -15.86 8.62 0.78
C GLN A 121 -16.48 8.18 -0.54
N TRP A 122 -16.09 7.02 -1.08
CA TRP A 122 -16.72 6.46 -2.27
C TRP A 122 -18.24 6.29 -2.07
N ARG A 123 -18.64 5.68 -0.94
CA ARG A 123 -20.04 5.39 -0.62
C ARG A 123 -20.89 6.66 -0.52
N MET A 124 -20.34 7.73 0.04
CA MET A 124 -21.06 8.99 0.23
C MET A 124 -21.10 9.83 -1.06
N ARG A 125 -20.06 9.78 -1.90
CA ARG A 125 -19.93 10.63 -3.08
C ARG A 125 -20.54 10.03 -4.35
N ARG A 126 -20.71 8.70 -4.43
CA ARG A 126 -21.12 7.99 -5.68
C ARG A 126 -22.39 8.48 -6.38
N ASN A 127 -23.27 9.22 -5.70
CA ASN A 127 -24.52 9.77 -6.26
C ASN A 127 -24.57 11.31 -6.18
N VAL A 128 -23.46 11.97 -5.85
CA VAL A 128 -23.35 13.42 -5.78
C VAL A 128 -22.91 13.96 -7.16
N PRO A 129 -23.48 15.06 -7.66
CA PRO A 129 -23.02 15.70 -8.89
C PRO A 129 -21.50 15.94 -8.88
N ASP A 130 -20.84 15.57 -9.98
CA ASP A 130 -19.38 15.62 -10.17
C ASP A 130 -18.56 14.90 -9.09
N TYR A 131 -19.22 14.08 -8.26
CA TYR A 131 -18.65 13.46 -7.08
C TYR A 131 -18.02 14.48 -6.11
N ALA A 132 -18.53 15.70 -6.04
CA ALA A 132 -17.98 16.76 -5.16
C ALA A 132 -17.85 16.31 -3.69
N PRO A 133 -16.66 16.40 -3.06
CA PRO A 133 -16.53 16.14 -1.63
C PRO A 133 -17.19 17.25 -0.83
N THR A 134 -17.85 16.91 0.27
CA THR A 134 -18.25 17.91 1.27
C THR A 134 -17.03 18.45 2.00
N GLY A 135 -17.17 19.59 2.69
CA GLY A 135 -16.08 20.14 3.51
C GLY A 135 -15.53 19.15 4.54
N ALA A 136 -16.41 18.38 5.19
CA ALA A 136 -16.00 17.34 6.14
C ALA A 136 -15.22 16.20 5.46
N GLN A 137 -15.62 15.77 4.26
CA GLN A 137 -14.91 14.75 3.51
C GLN A 137 -13.52 15.21 3.08
N ALA A 138 -13.40 16.45 2.60
CA ALA A 138 -12.11 17.02 2.24
C ALA A 138 -11.20 17.18 3.47
N LEU A 139 -11.72 17.51 4.65
CA LEU A 139 -10.93 17.51 5.90
C LEU A 139 -10.45 16.10 6.28
N ILE A 140 -11.29 15.08 6.08
CA ILE A 140 -10.86 13.68 6.26
C ILE A 140 -9.73 13.35 5.27
N SER A 141 -9.86 13.72 3.99
CA SER A 141 -8.80 13.56 2.99
C SER A 141 -7.49 14.23 3.42
N MET A 142 -7.57 15.47 3.90
CA MET A 142 -6.41 16.23 4.38
C MET A 142 -5.74 15.59 5.61
N ALA A 143 -6.50 14.93 6.49
CA ALA A 143 -5.95 14.21 7.63
C ALA A 143 -5.39 12.82 7.24
N MET A 144 -6.04 12.13 6.31
CA MET A 144 -5.62 10.80 5.85
C MET A 144 -4.36 10.85 4.97
N LEU A 145 -4.13 11.92 4.23
CA LEU A 145 -2.93 12.06 3.40
C LEU A 145 -1.60 11.99 4.19
N PRO A 146 -1.36 12.77 5.25
CA PRO A 146 -0.17 12.62 6.08
C PRO A 146 -0.16 11.29 6.85
N SER A 147 -1.32 10.79 7.28
CA SER A 147 -1.43 9.47 7.92
C SER A 147 -0.95 8.33 7.01
N LEU A 148 -1.29 8.39 5.72
CA LEU A 148 -0.84 7.43 4.70
C LEU A 148 0.67 7.48 4.50
N PHE A 149 1.27 8.67 4.43
CA PHE A 149 2.73 8.78 4.30
C PHE A 149 3.45 8.33 5.56
N PHE A 150 2.90 8.61 6.74
CA PHE A 150 3.44 8.08 7.99
C PHE A 150 3.35 6.55 8.03
N SER A 151 2.23 5.98 7.60
CA SER A 151 2.08 4.52 7.44
C SER A 151 3.10 3.95 6.44
N ALA A 152 3.31 4.61 5.31
CA ALA A 152 4.32 4.20 4.31
C ALA A 152 5.75 4.23 4.89
N TYR A 153 6.07 5.24 5.72
CA TYR A 153 7.34 5.28 6.46
C TYR A 153 7.51 4.07 7.39
N LEU A 154 6.46 3.69 8.15
CA LEU A 154 6.49 2.50 8.99
C LEU A 154 6.68 1.21 8.16
N GLY A 155 6.02 1.11 7.01
CA GLY A 155 6.21 0.00 6.06
C GLY A 155 7.67 -0.09 5.55
N GLY A 156 8.27 1.05 5.21
CA GLY A 156 9.69 1.13 4.88
C GLY A 156 10.58 0.66 6.03
N LYS A 157 10.29 1.09 7.26
CA LYS A 157 11.01 0.67 8.47
C LYS A 157 10.97 -0.86 8.66
N LEU A 158 9.82 -1.50 8.44
CA LEU A 158 9.68 -2.97 8.50
C LEU A 158 10.58 -3.69 7.49
N VAL A 159 10.75 -3.13 6.29
CA VAL A 159 11.62 -3.72 5.26
C VAL A 159 13.09 -3.45 5.57
N TYR A 160 13.48 -2.20 5.82
CA TYR A 160 14.88 -1.79 5.91
C TYR A 160 15.53 -2.09 7.27
N GLU A 161 14.81 -1.96 8.38
CA GLU A 161 15.35 -2.26 9.72
C GLU A 161 15.10 -3.71 10.13
N TYR A 162 13.91 -4.25 9.83
CA TYR A 162 13.49 -5.57 10.31
C TYR A 162 13.48 -6.66 9.25
N GLY A 163 13.83 -6.36 7.99
CA GLY A 163 13.93 -7.35 6.92
C GLY A 163 12.61 -8.05 6.55
N VAL A 164 11.46 -7.47 6.91
CA VAL A 164 10.13 -8.03 6.60
C VAL A 164 9.97 -8.14 5.08
N GLY A 165 9.37 -9.24 4.62
CA GLY A 165 9.24 -9.55 3.20
C GLY A 165 10.52 -10.09 2.54
N VAL A 166 11.72 -9.69 3.01
CA VAL A 166 13.02 -10.15 2.48
C VAL A 166 13.43 -11.50 3.09
N MET A 167 13.28 -11.66 4.42
CA MET A 167 13.68 -12.89 5.12
C MET A 167 12.93 -14.12 4.62
N ARG A 168 11.60 -14.03 4.46
CA ARG A 168 10.76 -15.12 3.94
C ARG A 168 11.20 -15.58 2.55
N GLN A 169 11.57 -14.64 1.69
CA GLN A 169 12.05 -14.95 0.34
C GLN A 169 13.44 -15.58 0.34
N GLY A 170 14.32 -15.14 1.25
CA GLY A 170 15.61 -15.79 1.48
C GLY A 170 15.44 -17.25 1.91
N GLU A 171 14.54 -17.52 2.85
CA GLU A 171 14.22 -18.90 3.29
C GLU A 171 13.63 -19.74 2.17
N ALA A 172 12.63 -19.23 1.44
CA ALA A 172 12.03 -19.93 0.31
C ALA A 172 13.07 -20.28 -0.78
N THR A 173 14.03 -19.38 -1.02
CA THR A 173 15.13 -19.62 -1.96
C THR A 173 16.05 -20.75 -1.47
N LYS A 174 16.41 -20.77 -0.18
CA LYS A 174 17.20 -21.83 0.43
C LYS A 174 16.51 -23.20 0.34
N ILE A 175 15.21 -23.26 0.64
CA ILE A 175 14.42 -24.49 0.54
C ILE A 175 14.42 -25.02 -0.91
N LYS A 176 14.21 -24.15 -1.90
CA LYS A 176 14.25 -24.53 -3.32
C LYS A 176 15.62 -25.08 -3.75
N GLN A 177 16.70 -24.45 -3.31
CA GLN A 177 18.06 -24.92 -3.60
C GLN A 177 18.36 -26.29 -2.95
N ASN A 178 17.90 -26.51 -1.72
CA ASN A 178 18.08 -27.79 -1.04
C ASN A 178 17.29 -28.90 -1.73
N MET A 179 16.04 -28.67 -2.09
CA MET A 179 15.23 -29.63 -2.85
C MET A 179 15.90 -29.98 -4.19
N GLN A 180 16.43 -28.98 -4.90
CA GLN A 180 17.13 -29.21 -6.17
C GLN A 180 18.41 -30.04 -5.98
N LYS A 181 19.18 -29.80 -4.90
CA LYS A 181 20.35 -30.63 -4.56
C LYS A 181 19.95 -32.07 -4.24
N ASP A 182 18.85 -32.28 -3.52
CA ASP A 182 18.37 -33.61 -3.17
C ASP A 182 17.85 -34.39 -4.39
N GLU A 183 17.19 -33.70 -5.33
CA GLU A 183 16.80 -34.27 -6.63
C GLU A 183 18.01 -34.68 -7.47
N LEU A 184 19.05 -33.84 -7.51
CA LEU A 184 20.31 -34.16 -8.20
C LEU A 184 20.98 -35.40 -7.59
N LYS A 185 21.09 -35.46 -6.25
CA LYS A 185 21.63 -36.63 -5.55
C LYS A 185 20.83 -37.91 -5.83
N LYS A 186 19.49 -37.83 -5.89
CA LYS A 186 18.65 -38.97 -6.26
C LYS A 186 18.92 -39.44 -7.68
N LYS A 187 19.06 -38.52 -8.64
CA LYS A 187 19.40 -38.86 -10.03
C LYS A 187 20.78 -39.50 -10.12
N ASP A 188 21.80 -38.93 -9.51
CA ASP A 188 23.16 -39.48 -9.50
C ASP A 188 23.21 -40.88 -8.88
N GLY A 189 22.49 -41.08 -7.76
CA GLY A 189 22.36 -42.41 -7.15
C GLY A 189 21.69 -43.42 -8.07
N GLN A 190 20.64 -43.04 -8.81
CA GLN A 190 20.01 -43.91 -9.81
C GLN A 190 20.94 -44.22 -10.99
N THR A 191 21.74 -43.25 -11.44
CA THR A 191 22.74 -43.44 -12.50
C THR A 191 23.81 -44.44 -12.05
N GLN A 192 24.38 -44.28 -10.85
CA GLN A 192 25.37 -45.23 -10.31
C GLN A 192 24.81 -46.64 -10.11
N VAL A 193 23.54 -46.76 -9.70
CA VAL A 193 22.88 -48.08 -9.58
C VAL A 193 22.66 -48.73 -10.94
N LYS A 194 22.38 -47.94 -11.99
CA LYS A 194 22.31 -48.45 -13.37
C LYS A 194 23.68 -48.86 -13.90
N GLU A 195 24.73 -48.09 -13.66
CA GLU A 195 26.11 -48.47 -14.03
C GLU A 195 26.53 -49.76 -13.34
N ARG A 196 26.24 -49.94 -12.05
CA ARG A 196 26.53 -51.21 -11.34
C ARG A 196 25.69 -52.41 -11.79
N LYS A 197 24.57 -52.19 -12.47
CA LYS A 197 23.69 -53.24 -13.02
C LYS A 197 23.87 -53.43 -14.52
N GLY A 198 24.74 -52.64 -15.14
CA GLY A 198 25.10 -52.68 -16.56
C GLY A 198 26.52 -53.20 -16.76
N GLU A 199 26.82 -54.32 -16.10
CA GLU A 199 27.80 -55.34 -16.50
C GLU A 199 27.06 -56.69 -16.52
#